data_AF-A0A2W4M9R0-F1
#
_entry.id   AF-A0A2W4M9R0-F1
#
_cell.length_a   1.000
_cell.length_b   1.000
_cell.length_c   1.000
_cell.angle_alpha   90.00
_cell.angle_beta   90.00
_cell.angle_gamma   90.00
#
_symmetry.space_group_name_H-M   'P 1'
#
loop_
_entity.id
_entity.type
_entity.pdbx_description
1 polymer ?
#
loop_
_entity_poly.entity_id
_entity_poly.type
_entity_poly.pdbx_seq_one_letter_code
_entity_poly.pdbx_strand_id
1 'polypeptide(L)'
;MAFLVIGINHRTAPVHIREKVVFAGEDLPEALRGLTATAGVREAVIVSTCNRTELYCFTDPDGLTHETAGADGGPPLTEWLVHWHGLAGHEVDLRPALYRLEGEAAVRHVFSVA
;
A
#
# COMPACT_ATOMS: atom_id res chain seq x y z
N MET A 1 6.52 -17.13 -1.19
CA MET A 1 6.90 -15.74 -1.44
C MET A 1 5.98 -15.21 -2.52
N ALA A 2 5.51 -13.98 -2.39
CA ALA A 2 4.57 -13.38 -3.34
C ALA A 2 4.97 -11.95 -3.67
N PHE A 3 4.68 -11.52 -4.90
CA PHE A 3 4.76 -10.12 -5.30
C PHE A 3 3.38 -9.49 -5.16
N LEU A 4 3.31 -8.36 -4.47
CA LEU A 4 2.07 -7.73 -4.04
C LEU A 4 2.09 -6.25 -4.38
N VAL A 5 0.95 -5.74 -4.86
CA VAL A 5 0.69 -4.30 -4.99
C VAL A 5 -0.54 -3.95 -4.19
N ILE A 6 -0.42 -2.93 -3.34
CA ILE A 6 -1.57 -2.22 -2.80
C ILE A 6 -1.50 -0.79 -3.32
N GLY A 7 -2.60 -0.28 -3.84
CA GLY A 7 -2.59 1.07 -4.36
C GLY A 7 -3.95 1.74 -4.42
N ILE A 8 -3.90 3.04 -4.66
CA ILE A 8 -5.02 3.90 -4.95
C ILE A 8 -4.69 4.71 -6.19
N ASN A 9 -5.66 4.94 -7.07
CA ASN A 9 -5.43 5.73 -8.27
C ASN A 9 -6.67 6.52 -8.69
N HIS A 10 -6.54 7.32 -9.76
CA HIS A 10 -7.62 8.15 -10.28
C HIS A 10 -8.88 7.42 -10.73
N ARG A 11 -8.80 6.11 -10.99
CA ARG A 11 -9.96 5.29 -11.35
C ARG A 11 -10.72 4.79 -10.12
N THR A 12 -10.02 4.58 -9.01
CA THR A 12 -10.61 4.03 -7.78
C THR A 12 -10.97 5.09 -6.75
N ALA A 13 -10.39 6.29 -6.83
CA ALA A 13 -10.59 7.34 -5.84
C ALA A 13 -10.61 8.76 -6.44
N PRO A 14 -11.47 9.67 -5.94
CA PRO A 14 -11.42 11.08 -6.27
C PRO A 14 -10.16 11.75 -5.68
N VAL A 15 -9.81 12.92 -6.21
CA VAL A 15 -8.54 13.61 -5.88
C VAL A 15 -8.36 13.88 -4.38
N HIS A 16 -9.42 14.33 -3.69
CA HIS A 16 -9.38 14.66 -2.25
C HIS A 16 -9.11 13.46 -1.34
N ILE A 17 -9.28 12.23 -1.84
CA ILE A 17 -8.89 11.00 -1.13
C ILE A 17 -7.44 10.67 -1.43
N ARG A 18 -7.02 10.79 -2.70
CA ARG A 18 -5.64 10.50 -3.13
C ARG A 18 -4.63 11.44 -2.49
N GLU A 19 -4.96 12.72 -2.36
CA GLU A 19 -4.11 13.73 -1.72
C GLU A 19 -3.77 13.39 -0.27
N LYS A 20 -4.61 12.60 0.41
CA LYS A 20 -4.36 12.17 1.80
C LYS A 20 -3.31 11.09 1.94
N VAL A 21 -2.92 10.44 0.84
CA VAL A 21 -1.94 9.36 0.83
C VAL A 21 -0.77 9.62 -0.12
N VAL A 22 -0.44 10.89 -0.33
CA VAL A 22 0.75 11.28 -1.09
C VAL A 22 1.95 11.22 -0.15
N PHE A 23 3.01 10.55 -0.58
CA PHE A 23 4.33 10.64 0.05
C PHE A 23 5.08 11.84 -0.51
N ALA A 24 5.54 12.73 0.38
CA ALA A 24 6.48 13.78 0.01
C ALA A 24 7.88 13.18 -0.23
N GLY A 25 8.70 13.87 -1.04
CA GLY A 25 10.02 13.36 -1.43
C GLY A 25 10.96 13.15 -0.24
N GLU A 26 10.89 14.05 0.73
CA GLU A 26 11.64 14.00 1.99
C GLU A 26 11.23 12.83 2.90
N ASP A 27 9.98 12.39 2.83
CA ASP A 27 9.41 11.35 3.70
C ASP A 27 9.70 9.94 3.18
N LEU A 28 9.95 9.80 1.87
CA LEU A 28 10.13 8.50 1.20
C LEU A 28 11.19 7.60 1.85
N PRO A 29 12.37 8.08 2.26
CA PRO A 29 13.37 7.24 2.93
C PRO A 29 12.91 6.70 4.29
N GLU A 30 12.10 7.46 5.03
CA GLU A 30 11.55 7.00 6.31
C GLU A 30 10.38 6.06 6.10
N ALA A 31 9.46 6.41 5.20
CA ALA A 31 8.35 5.57 4.77
C ALA A 31 8.82 4.19 4.30
N LEU A 32 9.84 4.15 3.44
CA LEU A 32 10.38 2.90 2.92
C LEU A 32 11.02 2.04 4.03
N ARG A 33 11.67 2.66 5.02
CA ARG A 33 12.20 1.95 6.20
C ARG A 33 11.08 1.40 7.08
N GLY A 34 10.03 2.19 7.34
CA GLY A 34 8.87 1.73 8.09
C GLY A 34 8.13 0.58 7.39
N LEU A 35 8.01 0.66 6.06
CA LEU A 35 7.36 -0.35 5.25
C LEU A 35 8.14 -1.67 5.25
N THR A 36 9.46 -1.62 5.06
CA THR A 36 10.32 -2.82 5.08
C THR A 36 10.53 -3.40 6.48
N ALA A 37 10.27 -2.62 7.54
CA ALA A 37 10.21 -3.12 8.92
C ALA A 37 8.89 -3.86 9.24
N THR A 38 7.89 -3.81 8.36
CA THR A 38 6.63 -4.54 8.54
C THR A 38 6.88 -6.04 8.41
N ALA A 39 6.42 -6.83 9.39
CA ALA A 39 6.58 -8.27 9.38
C ALA A 39 6.04 -8.88 8.07
N GLY A 40 6.84 -9.74 7.43
CA GLY A 40 6.49 -10.37 6.17
C GLY A 40 6.82 -9.58 4.91
N VAL A 41 7.24 -8.30 5.02
CA VAL A 41 7.78 -7.52 3.90
C VAL A 41 9.28 -7.71 3.83
N ARG A 42 9.79 -8.15 2.68
CA ARG A 42 11.23 -8.39 2.43
C ARG A 42 11.86 -7.25 1.68
N GLU A 43 11.16 -6.80 0.64
CA GLU A 43 11.58 -5.70 -0.22
C GLU A 43 10.34 -4.87 -0.52
N ALA A 44 10.53 -3.56 -0.72
CA ALA A 44 9.45 -2.68 -1.08
C ALA A 44 9.90 -1.55 -2.01
N VAL A 45 8.93 -1.03 -2.77
CA VAL A 45 9.04 0.20 -3.56
C VAL A 45 7.77 1.01 -3.34
N ILE A 46 7.92 2.32 -3.14
CA ILE A 46 6.81 3.25 -3.02
C ILE A 46 6.78 4.10 -4.29
N VAL A 47 5.63 4.12 -4.98
CA VAL A 47 5.37 4.99 -6.12
C VAL A 47 4.27 5.96 -5.73
N SER A 48 4.63 7.24 -5.58
CA SER A 48 3.71 8.32 -5.21
C SER A 48 3.75 9.41 -6.27
N THR A 49 2.60 9.67 -6.90
CA THR A 49 2.43 10.66 -7.97
C THR A 49 1.08 11.37 -7.78
N CYS A 50 0.76 12.37 -8.60
CA CYS A 50 -0.57 13.00 -8.59
C CYS A 50 -1.73 12.05 -8.94
N ASN A 51 -1.44 10.96 -9.67
CA ASN A 51 -2.46 10.07 -10.23
C ASN A 51 -2.59 8.74 -9.49
N ARG A 52 -1.57 8.34 -8.72
CA ARG A 52 -1.51 7.08 -8.00
C ARG A 52 -0.57 7.15 -6.80
N THR A 53 -0.94 6.43 -5.74
CA THR A 53 -0.02 5.99 -4.68
C THR A 53 -0.07 4.47 -4.62
N GLU A 54 1.08 3.82 -4.73
CA GLU A 54 1.21 2.37 -4.79
C GLU A 54 2.39 1.88 -3.94
N LEU A 55 2.15 0.83 -3.18
CA LEU A 55 3.13 0.07 -2.42
C LEU A 55 3.35 -1.26 -3.13
N TYR A 56 4.55 -1.46 -3.66
CA TYR A 56 5.00 -2.70 -4.27
C TYR A 56 5.83 -3.45 -3.24
N CYS A 57 5.44 -4.67 -2.90
CA CYS A 57 6.11 -5.46 -1.87
C CYS A 57 6.43 -6.86 -2.37
N PHE A 58 7.64 -7.33 -2.05
CA PHE A 58 7.97 -8.74 -2.10
C PHE A 58 7.87 -9.33 -0.70
N THR A 59 7.10 -10.40 -0.55
CA THR A 59 6.59 -10.82 0.75
C THR A 59 6.83 -12.30 0.97
N ASP A 60 7.01 -12.71 2.22
CA ASP A 60 7.09 -14.13 2.58
C ASP A 60 5.72 -14.82 2.36
N PRO A 61 5.68 -16.15 2.13
CA PRO A 61 4.46 -16.89 1.79
C PRO A 61 3.30 -16.67 2.79
N ASP A 62 3.64 -16.53 4.07
CA ASP A 62 2.68 -16.42 5.18
C ASP A 62 2.62 -14.99 5.76
N GLY A 63 3.43 -14.06 5.23
CA GLY A 63 3.71 -12.79 5.89
C GLY A 63 2.55 -11.79 5.87
N LEU A 64 1.69 -11.87 4.84
CA LEU A 64 0.61 -10.91 4.59
C LEU A 64 -0.69 -11.60 4.12
N THR A 65 -0.85 -12.89 4.42
CA THR A 65 -2.12 -13.58 4.20
C THR A 65 -3.20 -12.94 5.07
N HIS A 66 -4.47 -13.11 4.69
CA HIS A 66 -5.63 -12.54 5.37
C HIS A 66 -5.70 -12.85 6.89
N GLU A 67 -4.86 -13.76 7.39
CA GLU A 67 -4.84 -14.29 8.76
C GLU A 67 -3.86 -13.58 9.71
N THR A 68 -2.83 -12.88 9.20
CA THR A 68 -1.95 -12.03 10.04
C THR A 68 -2.52 -10.63 10.29
N ALA A 69 -3.79 -10.43 9.95
CA ALA A 69 -4.53 -9.30 10.44
C ALA A 69 -4.41 -9.27 11.98
N GLY A 70 -3.97 -8.13 12.52
CA GLY A 70 -4.12 -7.87 13.95
C GLY A 70 -5.58 -8.03 14.38
N ALA A 71 -5.86 -7.83 15.66
CA ALA A 71 -7.20 -7.97 16.24
C ALA A 71 -8.34 -7.20 15.49
N ASP A 72 -7.98 -6.29 14.57
CA ASP A 72 -8.85 -5.42 13.77
C ASP A 72 -9.03 -5.85 12.28
N GLY A 73 -8.47 -6.97 11.82
CA GLY A 73 -8.93 -7.64 10.59
C GLY A 73 -8.46 -7.10 9.21
N GLY A 74 -7.60 -6.08 9.14
CA GLY A 74 -7.08 -5.53 7.88
C GLY A 74 -5.79 -6.23 7.38
N PRO A 75 -5.55 -6.35 6.04
CA PRO A 75 -4.28 -6.85 5.54
C PRO A 75 -3.14 -5.87 5.91
N PRO A 76 -1.97 -6.34 6.41
CA PRO A 76 -1.05 -5.49 7.20
C PRO A 76 -0.55 -4.23 6.49
N LEU A 77 -0.46 -4.24 5.16
CA LEU A 77 -0.02 -3.11 4.35
C LEU A 77 -1.06 -2.00 4.19
N THR A 78 -2.35 -2.34 4.21
CA THR A 78 -3.43 -1.32 4.18
C THR A 78 -3.44 -0.54 5.48
N GLU A 79 -3.37 -1.25 6.61
CA GLU A 79 -3.28 -0.62 7.93
C GLU A 79 -1.99 0.20 8.05
N TRP A 80 -0.86 -0.33 7.57
CA TRP A 80 0.38 0.44 7.54
C TRP A 80 0.23 1.77 6.78
N LEU A 81 -0.42 1.78 5.61
CA LEU A 81 -0.65 2.99 4.82
C LEU A 81 -1.56 3.98 5.56
N VAL A 82 -2.64 3.49 6.18
CA VAL A 82 -3.57 4.29 6.98
C VAL A 82 -2.85 4.92 8.18
N HIS A 83 -2.05 4.14 8.90
CA HIS A 83 -1.29 4.59 10.05
C HIS A 83 -0.21 5.60 9.68
N TRP A 84 0.56 5.33 8.61
CA TRP A 84 1.62 6.22 8.13
C TRP A 84 1.09 7.63 7.84
N HIS A 85 -0.07 7.72 7.19
CA HIS A 85 -0.72 9.00 6.87
C HIS A 85 -1.59 9.57 8.00
N GLY A 86 -1.58 8.95 9.20
CA GLY A 86 -2.36 9.44 10.34
C GLY A 86 -3.87 9.38 10.15
N LEU A 87 -4.35 8.50 9.26
CA LEU A 87 -5.77 8.37 8.91
C LEU A 87 -6.51 7.40 9.83
N ALA A 88 -5.81 6.71 10.72
CA ALA A 88 -6.43 5.89 11.76
C ALA A 88 -7.37 6.77 12.61
N GLY A 89 -8.66 6.42 12.65
CA GLY A 89 -9.68 7.17 13.38
C GLY A 89 -10.23 8.42 12.66
N HIS A 90 -9.86 8.68 11.41
CA HIS A 90 -10.52 9.68 10.57
C HIS A 90 -11.81 9.13 9.95
N GLU A 91 -12.75 10.01 9.59
CA GLU A 91 -14.00 9.64 8.88
C GLU A 91 -13.76 9.05 7.48
N VAL A 92 -12.55 9.21 6.93
CA VAL A 92 -12.23 8.78 5.57
C VAL A 92 -11.69 7.36 5.56
N ASP A 93 -12.52 6.44 5.09
CA ASP A 93 -12.15 5.04 4.86
C ASP A 93 -11.51 4.87 3.48
N LEU A 94 -10.25 4.45 3.45
CA LEU A 94 -9.51 4.16 2.21
C LEU A 94 -9.82 2.77 1.65
N ARG A 95 -10.28 1.83 2.47
CA ARG A 95 -10.44 0.41 2.10
C ARG A 95 -11.30 0.21 0.84
N PRO A 96 -12.40 0.95 0.61
CA PRO A 96 -13.20 0.81 -0.62
C PRO A 96 -12.47 1.28 -1.89
N ALA A 97 -11.48 2.16 -1.75
CA ALA A 97 -10.77 2.78 -2.85
C ALA A 97 -9.42 2.10 -3.17
N LEU A 98 -8.96 1.23 -2.28
CA LEU A 98 -7.73 0.48 -2.44
C LEU A 98 -7.96 -0.74 -3.34
N TYR A 99 -7.02 -0.98 -4.25
CA TYR A 99 -6.92 -2.25 -4.97
C TYR A 99 -5.72 -3.04 -4.47
N ARG A 100 -5.85 -4.36 -4.60
CA ARG A 100 -4.81 -5.33 -4.27
C ARG A 100 -4.59 -6.24 -5.47
N LEU A 101 -3.32 -6.37 -5.90
CA LEU A 101 -2.92 -7.26 -6.98
C LEU A 101 -1.79 -8.16 -6.50
N GLU A 102 -1.79 -9.42 -6.92
CA GLU A 102 -0.81 -10.41 -6.49
C GLU A 102 -0.19 -11.15 -7.68
N GLY A 103 1.04 -11.63 -7.48
CA GLY A 103 1.76 -12.47 -8.43
C GLY A 103 1.82 -11.86 -9.83
N GLU A 104 1.35 -12.61 -10.82
CA GLU A 104 1.39 -12.17 -12.22
C GLU A 104 0.56 -10.90 -12.47
N ALA A 105 -0.57 -10.71 -11.77
CA ALA A 105 -1.39 -9.52 -11.92
C ALA A 105 -0.65 -8.26 -11.44
N ALA A 106 0.09 -8.38 -10.33
CA ALA A 106 0.95 -7.33 -9.80
C ALA A 106 2.07 -6.96 -10.79
N VAL A 107 2.77 -7.97 -11.34
CA VAL A 107 3.85 -7.75 -12.31
C VAL A 107 3.32 -7.11 -13.60
N ARG A 108 2.22 -7.62 -14.15
CA ARG A 108 1.58 -7.06 -15.35
C ARG A 108 1.17 -5.62 -15.13
N HIS A 109 0.64 -5.29 -13.95
CA HIS A 109 0.25 -3.93 -13.60
C HIS A 109 1.44 -2.97 -13.71
N VAL A 110 2.58 -3.26 -13.05
CA VAL A 110 3.80 -2.44 -13.14
C VAL A 110 4.15 -2.08 -14.58
N PHE A 111 4.14 -3.06 -15.49
CA PHE A 111 4.49 -2.83 -16.89
C PHE A 111 3.41 -2.11 -17.71
N SER A 112 2.17 -2.06 -17.23
CA SER A 112 1.04 -1.42 -17.93
C SER A 112 0.84 0.05 -17.59
N VAL A 113 1.45 0.54 -16.49
CA VAL A 113 1.31 1.91 -15.99
C VAL A 113 2.60 2.73 -15.99
N ALA A 114 3.70 2.14 -16.50
CA ALA A 114 4.98 2.80 -16.70
C ALA A 114 4.91 3.95 -17.73
#